data_AF-A0A7K4M101-F1
#
_entry.id   AF-A0A7K4M101-F1
#
_cell.length_a   1.000
_cell.length_b   1.000
_cell.length_c   1.000
_cell.angle_alpha   90.00
_cell.angle_beta   90.00
_cell.angle_gamma   90.00
#
_symmetry.space_group_name_H-M   'P 1'
#
loop_
_entity.id
_entity.type
_entity.pdbx_description
1 polymer ?
#
loop_
_entity_poly.entity_id
_entity_poly.type
_entity_poly.pdbx_seq_one_letter_code
_entity_poly.pdbx_strand_id
1 'polypeptide(L)'
;QKIDVTNKAVAELLSKSTEYLQPNPAYRAKLGMLNTMSKIRGQVKTTGYPQTEGLLGDCMIRYGRELGDDSMFGIALLDVGESMKQMAEVKDSLDINVKQNFIDPLQLLQDKDLKEIGHHLKKLEGRRLDYDYKKKRLGKIPDEEVKLAVEKFEESKELAERSMFNFLENDVEQVSQLAVFVEAALDYHKQSTEILEDLQSKLQNRINVASSRPKRELKSKPVITTTLEIGDNQQHNGIAYSSSIKSSG
;
A
#
# COMPACT_ATOMS: atom_id res chain seq x y z
N GLN A 1 -26.40 -21.07 7.23
CA GLN A 1 -26.44 -19.59 7.16
C GLN A 1 -25.15 -18.96 7.70
N LYS A 2 -24.76 -19.19 8.96
CA LYS A 2 -23.55 -18.57 9.55
C LYS A 2 -22.28 -18.77 8.71
N ILE A 3 -21.94 -20.01 8.32
CA ILE A 3 -20.76 -20.30 7.48
C ILE A 3 -20.78 -19.57 6.13
N ASP A 4 -21.93 -19.47 5.47
CA ASP A 4 -22.05 -18.75 4.19
C ASP A 4 -21.79 -17.24 4.38
N VAL A 5 -22.30 -16.67 5.47
CA VAL A 5 -22.03 -15.28 5.85
C VAL A 5 -20.55 -15.09 6.17
N THR A 6 -19.93 -15.99 6.94
CA THR A 6 -18.50 -15.93 7.25
C THR A 6 -17.66 -16.00 5.98
N ASN A 7 -17.97 -16.89 5.03
CA ASN A 7 -17.22 -17.00 3.78
C ASN A 7 -17.31 -15.73 2.92
N LYS A 8 -18.50 -15.14 2.81
CA LYS A 8 -18.69 -13.84 2.13
C LYS A 8 -17.92 -12.72 2.83
N ALA A 9 -18.01 -12.66 4.16
CA ALA A 9 -17.30 -11.66 4.95
C ALA A 9 -15.78 -11.77 4.79
N VAL A 10 -15.21 -12.98 4.86
CA VAL A 10 -13.77 -13.22 4.67
C VAL A 10 -13.32 -12.81 3.27
N ALA A 11 -14.09 -13.19 2.23
CA ALA A 11 -13.78 -12.80 0.86
C ALA A 11 -13.78 -11.27 0.66
N GLU A 12 -14.78 -10.58 1.20
CA GLU A 12 -14.85 -9.11 1.13
C GLU A 12 -13.74 -8.45 1.96
N LEU A 13 -13.46 -8.94 3.17
CA LEU A 13 -12.38 -8.42 4.01
C LEU A 13 -11.03 -8.54 3.33
N LEU A 14 -10.71 -9.68 2.71
CA LEU A 14 -9.48 -9.86 1.95
C LEU A 14 -9.33 -8.81 0.83
N SER A 15 -10.40 -8.58 0.05
CA SER A 15 -10.40 -7.57 -1.02
C SER A 15 -10.24 -6.16 -0.44
N LYS A 16 -11.05 -5.80 0.56
CA LYS A 16 -11.12 -4.44 1.11
C LYS A 16 -9.88 -4.06 1.89
N SER A 17 -9.28 -4.98 2.63
CA SER A 17 -8.01 -4.74 3.30
C SER A 17 -6.86 -4.57 2.32
N THR A 18 -6.83 -5.32 1.22
CA THR A 18 -5.81 -5.14 0.17
C THR A 18 -6.00 -3.80 -0.58
N GLU A 19 -7.24 -3.41 -0.87
CA GLU A 19 -7.59 -2.09 -1.44
C GLU A 19 -7.22 -0.94 -0.49
N TYR A 20 -7.44 -1.12 0.82
CA TYR A 20 -7.09 -0.15 1.85
C TYR A 20 -5.57 0.08 1.90
N LEU A 21 -4.77 -0.99 1.93
CA LEU A 21 -3.30 -0.87 1.94
C LEU A 21 -2.76 -0.28 0.65
N GLN A 22 -3.30 -0.72 -0.50
CA GLN A 22 -2.88 -0.28 -1.82
C GLN A 22 -4.07 0.11 -2.70
N PRO A 23 -4.50 1.39 -2.62
CA PRO A 23 -5.53 1.94 -3.49
C PRO A 23 -5.14 1.86 -4.97
N ASN A 24 -3.84 2.01 -5.27
CA ASN A 24 -3.31 1.88 -6.64
C ASN A 24 -3.36 0.41 -7.10
N PRO A 25 -4.15 0.07 -8.15
CA PRO A 25 -4.25 -1.31 -8.64
C PRO A 25 -2.91 -1.91 -9.09
N ALA A 26 -1.98 -1.09 -9.59
CA ALA A 26 -0.68 -1.56 -10.08
C ALA A 26 0.19 -2.15 -8.96
N TYR A 27 0.08 -1.64 -7.74
CA TYR A 27 0.84 -2.11 -6.58
C TYR A 27 0.10 -3.17 -5.78
N ARG A 28 -1.23 -3.21 -5.90
CA ARG A 28 -2.07 -4.23 -5.27
C ARG A 28 -1.67 -5.66 -5.64
N ALA A 29 -1.39 -5.90 -6.93
CA ALA A 29 -0.92 -7.20 -7.40
C ALA A 29 0.42 -7.59 -6.75
N LYS A 30 1.32 -6.62 -6.56
CA LYS A 30 2.63 -6.85 -5.95
C LYS A 30 2.53 -7.12 -4.44
N LEU A 31 1.62 -6.44 -3.74
CA LEU A 31 1.32 -6.69 -2.33
C LEU A 31 0.86 -8.15 -2.11
N GLY A 32 0.01 -8.68 -3.00
CA GLY A 32 -0.39 -10.09 -2.95
C GLY A 32 0.78 -11.07 -3.11
N MET A 33 1.81 -10.68 -3.86
CA MET A 33 3.03 -11.47 -4.11
C MET A 33 4.14 -11.25 -3.07
N LEU A 34 3.90 -10.43 -2.04
CA LEU A 34 4.88 -10.16 -1.00
C LEU A 34 5.16 -11.46 -0.22
N ASN A 35 6.36 -12.02 -0.42
CA ASN A 35 6.76 -13.27 0.22
C ASN A 35 7.06 -13.08 1.71
N THR A 36 6.51 -13.97 2.54
CA THR A 36 6.68 -14.03 4.01
C THR A 36 8.12 -14.36 4.45
N MET A 37 9.02 -14.70 3.51
CA MET A 37 10.42 -15.09 3.78
C MET A 37 11.43 -13.99 3.39
N SER A 38 11.52 -12.93 4.19
CA SER A 38 12.70 -12.03 4.21
C SER A 38 13.28 -11.83 5.62
N LYS A 39 12.86 -12.62 6.61
CA LYS A 39 13.31 -12.49 8.01
C LYS A 39 14.74 -13.00 8.28
N ILE A 40 15.38 -13.72 7.35
CA ILE A 40 16.63 -14.46 7.65
C ILE A 40 17.93 -13.66 7.41
N ARG A 41 17.90 -12.49 6.75
CA ARG A 41 19.15 -11.81 6.34
C ARG A 41 19.34 -10.35 6.73
N GLY A 42 18.51 -9.79 7.61
CA GLY A 42 18.65 -8.39 8.05
C GLY A 42 18.49 -7.38 6.90
N GLN A 43 17.85 -7.77 5.79
CA GLN A 43 17.55 -6.87 4.69
C GLN A 43 16.36 -5.99 5.06
N VAL A 44 16.51 -4.69 4.80
CA VAL A 44 15.45 -3.68 4.90
C VAL A 44 14.18 -4.24 4.26
N LYS A 45 13.11 -4.25 5.05
CA LYS A 45 11.76 -4.68 4.64
C LYS A 45 11.30 -3.79 3.47
N THR A 46 11.53 -4.21 2.24
CA THR A 46 11.09 -3.48 1.05
C THR A 46 9.91 -4.20 0.42
N THR A 47 8.86 -3.43 0.10
CA THR A 47 7.62 -3.95 -0.50
C THR A 47 7.75 -4.25 -2.00
N GLY A 48 8.83 -3.81 -2.65
CA GLY A 48 9.06 -4.00 -4.09
C GLY A 48 8.24 -3.05 -4.99
N TYR A 49 7.62 -2.05 -4.38
CA TYR A 49 6.94 -0.94 -5.06
C TYR A 49 7.11 0.35 -4.23
N PRO A 50 7.06 1.54 -4.86
CA PRO A 50 7.21 2.79 -4.13
C PRO A 50 5.93 3.14 -3.37
N GLN A 51 6.07 3.68 -2.16
CA GLN A 51 4.97 4.34 -1.44
C GLN A 51 4.85 5.80 -1.90
N THR A 52 3.63 6.35 -1.83
CA THR A 52 3.33 7.73 -2.25
C THR A 52 4.12 8.78 -1.47
N GLU A 53 4.29 8.56 -0.18
CA GLU A 53 5.07 9.36 0.75
C GLU A 53 6.53 9.40 0.32
N GLY A 54 7.07 8.25 -0.11
CA GLY A 54 8.44 8.15 -0.61
C GLY A 54 8.66 8.94 -1.90
N LEU A 55 7.71 8.88 -2.84
CA LEU A 55 7.75 9.64 -4.08
C LEU A 55 7.68 11.16 -3.84
N LEU A 56 6.84 11.57 -2.88
CA LEU A 56 6.76 12.97 -2.46
C LEU A 56 8.09 13.42 -1.83
N GLY A 57 8.66 12.60 -0.95
CA GLY A 57 9.95 12.85 -0.33
C GLY A 57 11.08 13.02 -1.34
N ASP A 58 11.17 12.13 -2.33
CA ASP A 58 12.17 12.20 -3.40
C ASP A 58 12.07 13.52 -4.20
N CYS A 59 10.83 13.97 -4.48
CA CYS A 59 10.59 15.24 -5.15
C CYS A 59 11.07 16.45 -4.33
N MET A 60 10.71 16.47 -3.04
CA MET A 60 11.11 17.54 -2.11
C MET A 60 12.63 17.58 -1.93
N ILE A 61 13.27 16.43 -1.77
CA ILE A 61 14.73 16.34 -1.63
C ILE A 61 15.43 16.85 -2.89
N ARG A 62 14.96 16.43 -4.08
CA ARG A 62 15.55 16.87 -5.36
C ARG A 62 15.52 18.39 -5.49
N TYR A 63 14.35 19.00 -5.38
CA TYR A 63 14.23 20.45 -5.55
C TYR A 63 14.79 21.26 -4.38
N GLY A 64 14.80 20.68 -3.17
CA GLY A 64 15.48 21.26 -2.01
C GLY A 64 16.97 21.45 -2.26
N ARG A 65 17.63 20.47 -2.90
CA ARG A 65 19.04 20.55 -3.30
C ARG A 65 19.26 21.56 -4.44
N GLU A 66 18.38 21.58 -5.44
CA GLU A 66 18.47 22.53 -6.57
C GLU A 66 18.32 24.00 -6.13
N LEU A 67 17.52 24.27 -5.10
CA LEU A 67 17.39 25.61 -4.52
C LEU A 67 18.64 26.10 -3.78
N GLY A 68 19.53 25.18 -3.41
CA GLY A 68 20.79 25.47 -2.72
C GLY A 68 20.64 25.80 -1.24
N ASP A 69 21.76 25.71 -0.52
CA ASP A 69 21.82 25.83 0.94
C ASP A 69 21.51 27.25 1.47
N ASP A 70 21.48 28.24 0.59
CA ASP A 70 21.11 29.61 0.93
C ASP A 70 19.58 29.82 1.01
N SER A 71 18.81 28.91 0.44
CA SER A 71 17.35 28.99 0.40
C SER A 71 16.74 28.35 1.65
N MET A 72 16.11 29.16 2.51
CA MET A 72 15.38 28.64 3.67
C MET A 72 14.25 27.67 3.28
N PHE A 73 13.63 27.91 2.13
CA PHE A 73 12.65 26.98 1.56
C PHE A 73 13.31 25.69 1.08
N GLY A 74 14.48 25.79 0.44
CA GLY A 74 15.27 24.63 0.02
C GLY A 74 15.61 23.72 1.20
N ILE A 75 16.15 24.28 2.29
CA ILE A 75 16.48 23.48 3.48
C ILE A 75 15.21 22.92 4.15
N ALA A 76 14.11 23.67 4.20
CA ALA A 76 12.85 23.14 4.73
C ALA A 76 12.31 21.98 3.88
N LEU A 77 12.43 22.03 2.55
CA LEU A 77 12.08 20.92 1.67
C LEU A 77 12.93 19.68 1.93
N LEU A 78 14.22 19.83 2.28
CA LEU A 78 15.06 18.70 2.64
C LEU A 78 14.57 18.01 3.92
N ASP A 79 14.25 18.79 4.96
CA ASP A 79 13.73 18.23 6.22
C ASP A 79 12.39 17.50 6.02
N VAL A 80 11.44 18.13 5.33
CA VAL A 80 10.14 17.51 5.04
C VAL A 80 10.35 16.27 4.17
N GLY A 81 11.23 16.36 3.17
CA GLY A 81 11.52 15.27 2.27
C GLY A 81 12.07 14.03 2.99
N GLU A 82 13.00 14.21 3.91
CA GLU A 82 13.55 13.14 4.75
C GLU A 82 12.48 12.51 5.64
N SER A 83 11.67 13.33 6.32
CA SER A 83 10.54 12.83 7.11
C SER A 83 9.52 12.07 6.26
N MET A 84 9.28 12.49 5.01
CA MET A 84 8.42 11.74 4.08
C MET A 84 9.02 10.39 3.65
N LYS A 85 10.35 10.26 3.58
CA LYS A 85 11.01 8.95 3.39
C LYS A 85 10.78 8.04 4.60
N GLN A 86 10.89 8.57 5.82
CA GLN A 86 10.59 7.81 7.05
C GLN A 86 9.12 7.36 7.09
N MET A 87 8.17 8.25 6.72
CA MET A 87 6.76 7.90 6.59
C MET A 87 6.53 6.75 5.60
N ALA A 88 7.30 6.70 4.50
CA ALA A 88 7.23 5.60 3.53
C ALA A 88 7.69 4.26 4.13
N GLU A 89 8.72 4.25 4.97
CA GLU A 89 9.21 3.04 5.66
C GLU A 89 8.19 2.52 6.69
N VAL A 90 7.54 3.43 7.40
CA VAL A 90 6.44 3.10 8.33
C VAL A 90 5.25 2.53 7.55
N LYS A 91 4.94 3.09 6.38
CA LYS A 91 3.90 2.56 5.48
C LYS A 91 4.25 1.19 4.88
N ASP A 92 5.50 0.95 4.50
CA ASP A 92 5.98 -0.37 4.09
C ASP A 92 5.81 -1.40 5.21
N SER A 93 6.11 -0.99 6.45
CA SER A 93 5.93 -1.86 7.62
C SER A 93 4.47 -2.22 7.87
N LEU A 94 3.54 -1.27 7.70
CA LEU A 94 2.10 -1.54 7.75
C LEU A 94 1.69 -2.58 6.71
N ASP A 95 2.05 -2.36 5.45
CA ASP A 95 1.70 -3.25 4.34
C ASP A 95 2.16 -4.69 4.62
N ILE A 96 3.41 -4.83 5.06
CA ILE A 96 4.01 -6.13 5.37
C ILE A 96 3.33 -6.79 6.58
N ASN A 97 3.12 -6.04 7.66
CA ASN A 97 2.54 -6.60 8.88
C ASN A 97 1.08 -7.04 8.67
N VAL A 98 0.27 -6.22 7.98
CA VAL A 98 -1.12 -6.59 7.68
C VAL A 98 -1.18 -7.74 6.68
N LYS A 99 -0.31 -7.76 5.66
CA LYS A 99 -0.23 -8.89 4.72
C LYS A 99 0.07 -10.20 5.46
N GLN A 100 1.11 -10.23 6.27
CA GLN A 100 1.59 -11.45 6.92
C GLN A 100 0.69 -11.93 8.05
N ASN A 101 0.13 -11.02 8.85
CA ASN A 101 -0.52 -11.39 10.10
C ASN A 101 -2.05 -11.27 10.06
N PHE A 102 -2.62 -10.75 8.96
CA PHE A 102 -4.07 -10.64 8.78
C PHE A 102 -4.54 -11.23 7.45
N ILE A 103 -4.02 -10.75 6.32
CA ILE A 103 -4.46 -11.21 4.98
C ILE A 103 -4.11 -12.69 4.76
N ASP A 104 -2.86 -13.10 5.02
CA ASP A 104 -2.42 -14.49 4.82
C ASP A 104 -3.19 -15.50 5.70
N PRO A 105 -3.41 -15.24 7.01
CA PRO A 105 -4.27 -16.09 7.84
C PRO A 105 -5.72 -16.17 7.35
N LEU A 106 -6.32 -15.06 6.90
CA LEU A 106 -7.68 -15.07 6.35
C LEU A 106 -7.77 -15.82 5.01
N GLN A 107 -6.74 -15.71 4.17
CA GLN A 107 -6.66 -16.47 2.93
C GLN A 107 -6.56 -17.97 3.22
N LEU A 108 -5.77 -18.35 4.24
CA LEU A 108 -5.66 -19.74 4.70
C LEU A 108 -7.02 -20.27 5.19
N LEU A 109 -7.74 -19.49 6.00
CA LEU A 109 -9.08 -19.82 6.50
C LEU A 109 -10.07 -20.07 5.34
N GLN A 110 -9.99 -19.24 4.29
CA GLN A 110 -10.82 -19.37 3.09
C GLN A 110 -10.46 -20.63 2.28
N ASP A 111 -9.17 -20.84 2.02
CA ASP A 111 -8.69 -21.89 1.12
C ASP A 111 -8.68 -23.29 1.73
N LYS A 112 -8.69 -23.38 3.07
CA LYS A 112 -8.74 -24.64 3.82
C LYS A 112 -10.09 -24.85 4.48
N ASP A 113 -10.33 -24.20 5.62
CA ASP A 113 -11.44 -24.56 6.52
C ASP A 113 -12.80 -24.32 5.86
N LEU A 114 -13.01 -23.12 5.31
CA LEU A 114 -14.28 -22.78 4.66
C LEU A 114 -14.50 -23.57 3.37
N LYS A 115 -13.43 -23.87 2.62
CA LYS A 115 -13.49 -24.70 1.41
C LYS A 115 -13.85 -26.16 1.73
N GLU A 116 -13.27 -26.71 2.78
CA GLU A 116 -13.56 -28.06 3.26
C GLU A 116 -15.01 -28.19 3.74
N ILE A 117 -15.48 -27.24 4.56
CA ILE A 117 -16.89 -27.19 4.98
C ILE A 117 -17.81 -27.07 3.76
N GLY A 118 -17.45 -26.23 2.79
CA GLY A 118 -18.17 -26.12 1.51
C GLY A 118 -18.24 -27.44 0.75
N HIS A 119 -17.16 -28.24 0.77
CA HIS A 119 -17.15 -29.57 0.15
C HIS A 119 -18.09 -30.55 0.87
N HIS A 120 -18.08 -30.59 2.21
CA HIS A 120 -18.99 -31.42 2.98
C HIS A 120 -20.46 -31.06 2.73
N LEU A 121 -20.79 -29.77 2.69
CA LEU A 121 -22.15 -29.30 2.41
C LEU A 121 -22.61 -29.68 1.00
N LYS A 122 -21.74 -29.55 -0.01
CA LYS A 122 -22.05 -29.96 -1.38
C LYS A 122 -22.29 -31.47 -1.48
N LYS A 123 -21.48 -32.27 -0.77
CA LYS A 123 -21.63 -33.73 -0.70
C LYS A 123 -22.93 -34.12 -0.01
N LEU A 124 -23.26 -33.47 1.11
CA LEU A 124 -24.52 -33.66 1.84
C LEU A 124 -25.73 -33.39 0.95
N GLU A 125 -25.75 -32.26 0.22
CA GLU A 125 -26.86 -31.94 -0.68
C GLU A 125 -27.02 -32.99 -1.79
N GLY A 126 -25.91 -33.49 -2.35
CA GLY A 126 -25.94 -34.61 -3.30
C GLY A 126 -26.54 -35.89 -2.70
N ARG A 127 -26.20 -36.24 -1.45
CA ARG A 127 -26.77 -37.41 -0.74
C ARG A 127 -28.24 -37.22 -0.42
N ARG A 128 -28.64 -36.00 -0.03
CA ARG A 128 -30.04 -35.64 0.25
C ARG A 128 -30.90 -35.87 -0.98
N LEU A 129 -30.44 -35.41 -2.15
CA LEU A 129 -31.13 -35.58 -3.43
C LEU A 129 -31.24 -37.07 -3.84
N ASP A 130 -30.18 -37.87 -3.66
CA ASP A 130 -30.21 -39.31 -3.91
C ASP A 130 -31.21 -40.04 -3.00
N TYR A 131 -31.19 -39.72 -1.71
CA TYR A 131 -32.15 -40.25 -0.73
C TYR A 131 -33.59 -39.88 -1.10
N ASP A 132 -33.88 -38.61 -1.39
CA ASP A 132 -35.21 -38.15 -1.78
C ASP A 132 -35.72 -38.86 -3.04
N TYR A 133 -34.84 -39.06 -4.03
CA TYR A 133 -35.16 -39.77 -5.26
C TYR A 133 -35.55 -41.23 -4.98
N LYS A 134 -34.74 -41.94 -4.20
CA LYS A 134 -34.96 -43.35 -3.84
C LYS A 134 -36.18 -43.53 -2.95
N LYS A 135 -36.39 -42.64 -1.99
CA LYS A 135 -37.58 -42.62 -1.12
C LYS A 135 -38.88 -42.52 -1.92
N LYS A 136 -38.93 -41.66 -2.94
CA LYS A 136 -40.12 -41.55 -3.82
C LYS A 136 -40.42 -42.83 -4.61
N ARG A 137 -39.48 -43.77 -4.68
CA ARG A 137 -39.58 -45.06 -5.39
C ARG A 137 -39.65 -46.26 -4.45
N LEU A 138 -39.96 -46.05 -3.16
CA LEU A 138 -40.24 -47.14 -2.21
C LEU A 138 -41.21 -48.18 -2.83
N GLY A 139 -40.86 -49.47 -2.72
CA GLY A 139 -41.58 -50.58 -3.33
C GLY A 139 -41.29 -50.81 -4.83
N LYS A 140 -40.53 -49.94 -5.50
CA LYS A 140 -40.07 -50.11 -6.90
C LYS A 140 -38.55 -50.33 -7.02
N ILE A 141 -37.81 -50.20 -5.93
CA ILE A 141 -36.38 -50.45 -5.83
C ILE A 141 -36.12 -51.29 -4.57
N PRO A 142 -35.00 -52.04 -4.50
CA PRO A 142 -34.67 -52.86 -3.33
C PRO A 142 -34.57 -52.00 -2.06
N ASP A 143 -35.12 -52.50 -0.95
CA ASP A 143 -35.11 -51.80 0.33
C ASP A 143 -33.68 -51.52 0.83
N GLU A 144 -32.74 -52.44 0.53
CA GLU A 144 -31.31 -52.26 0.84
C GLU A 144 -30.71 -51.02 0.15
N GLU A 145 -31.14 -50.67 -1.06
CA GLU A 145 -30.66 -49.47 -1.74
C GLU A 145 -31.17 -48.17 -1.09
N VAL A 146 -32.41 -48.20 -0.58
CA VAL A 146 -33.00 -47.09 0.17
C VAL A 146 -32.28 -46.94 1.51
N LYS A 147 -32.05 -48.05 2.21
CA LYS A 147 -31.34 -48.07 3.50
C LYS A 147 -29.91 -47.55 3.36
N LEU A 148 -29.16 -47.99 2.35
CA LEU A 148 -27.82 -47.48 2.07
C LEU A 148 -27.80 -45.97 1.74
N ALA A 149 -28.86 -45.46 1.10
CA ALA A 149 -28.97 -44.03 0.81
C ALA A 149 -29.23 -43.21 2.08
N VAL A 150 -30.02 -43.74 3.03
CA VAL A 150 -30.22 -43.15 4.36
C VAL A 150 -28.90 -43.10 5.11
N GLU A 151 -28.19 -44.22 5.23
CA GLU A 151 -26.91 -44.30 5.95
C GLU A 151 -25.90 -43.28 5.41
N LYS A 152 -25.72 -43.23 4.08
CA LYS A 152 -24.79 -42.27 3.45
C LYS A 152 -25.21 -40.81 3.62
N PHE A 153 -26.51 -40.54 3.69
CA PHE A 153 -27.02 -39.19 3.97
C PHE A 153 -26.76 -38.80 5.42
N GLU A 154 -27.04 -39.69 6.38
CA GLU A 154 -26.80 -39.47 7.80
C GLU A 154 -25.31 -39.28 8.10
N GLU A 155 -24.43 -40.12 7.55
CA GLU A 155 -22.96 -39.95 7.67
C GLU A 155 -22.49 -38.60 7.12
N SER A 156 -23.00 -38.20 5.95
CA SER A 156 -22.61 -36.91 5.35
C SER A 156 -23.17 -35.72 6.12
N LYS A 157 -24.32 -35.89 6.77
CA LYS A 157 -24.95 -34.88 7.60
C LYS A 157 -24.15 -34.68 8.88
N GLU A 158 -23.82 -35.76 9.59
CA GLU A 158 -23.01 -35.68 10.81
C GLU A 158 -21.65 -35.06 10.55
N LEU A 159 -20.98 -35.45 9.45
CA LEU A 159 -19.70 -34.89 9.06
C LEU A 159 -19.79 -33.37 8.81
N ALA A 160 -20.78 -32.93 8.03
CA ALA A 160 -20.98 -31.51 7.76
C ALA A 160 -21.32 -30.72 9.04
N GLU A 161 -22.22 -31.24 9.88
CA GLU A 161 -22.62 -30.62 11.13
C GLU A 161 -21.44 -30.49 12.09
N ARG A 162 -20.62 -31.54 12.22
CA ARG A 162 -19.43 -31.54 13.08
C ARG A 162 -18.40 -30.51 12.61
N SER A 163 -18.08 -30.48 11.32
CA SER A 163 -17.12 -29.52 10.77
C SER A 163 -17.61 -28.07 10.94
N MET A 164 -18.90 -27.82 10.69
CA MET A 164 -19.50 -26.50 10.92
C MET A 164 -19.49 -26.10 12.41
N PHE A 165 -19.79 -27.02 13.31
CA PHE A 165 -19.80 -26.78 14.75
C PHE A 165 -18.39 -26.43 15.24
N ASN A 166 -17.40 -27.27 14.92
CA ASN A 166 -16.02 -27.05 15.33
C ASN A 166 -15.47 -25.70 14.82
N PHE A 167 -15.83 -25.30 13.61
CA PHE A 167 -15.43 -24.00 13.07
C PHE A 167 -16.06 -22.84 13.86
N LEU A 168 -17.36 -22.92 14.14
CA LEU A 168 -18.10 -21.84 14.80
C LEU A 168 -17.77 -21.70 16.29
N GLU A 169 -17.38 -22.78 16.96
CA GLU A 169 -16.95 -22.75 18.36
C GLU A 169 -15.55 -22.13 18.54
N ASN A 170 -14.75 -22.04 17.48
CA ASN A 170 -13.41 -21.46 17.51
C ASN A 170 -13.36 -20.03 16.91
N ASP A 171 -14.46 -19.27 17.00
CA ASP A 171 -14.56 -17.93 16.44
C ASP A 171 -13.63 -16.89 17.10
N VAL A 172 -13.12 -17.20 18.29
CA VAL A 172 -12.09 -16.44 19.00
C VAL A 172 -10.83 -16.23 18.15
N GLU A 173 -10.48 -17.19 17.29
CA GLU A 173 -9.32 -17.04 16.39
C GLU A 173 -9.53 -15.93 15.37
N GLN A 174 -10.74 -15.79 14.83
CA GLN A 174 -11.07 -14.71 13.89
C GLN A 174 -11.12 -13.34 14.60
N VAL A 175 -11.58 -13.29 15.85
CA VAL A 175 -11.51 -12.07 16.67
C VAL A 175 -10.05 -11.67 16.93
N SER A 176 -9.19 -12.64 17.24
CA SER A 176 -7.75 -12.42 17.42
C SER A 176 -7.09 -11.87 16.14
N GLN A 177 -7.45 -12.40 14.96
CA GLN A 177 -6.97 -11.88 13.68
C GLN A 177 -7.37 -10.40 13.46
N LEU A 178 -8.60 -10.02 13.81
CA LEU A 178 -9.03 -8.62 13.75
C LEU A 178 -8.24 -7.72 14.70
N ALA A 179 -7.94 -8.20 15.91
CA ALA A 179 -7.11 -7.46 16.86
C ALA A 179 -5.72 -7.18 16.29
N VAL A 180 -5.09 -8.17 15.65
CA VAL A 180 -3.79 -8.03 14.99
C VAL A 180 -3.82 -6.99 13.86
N PHE A 181 -4.90 -6.95 13.07
CA PHE A 181 -5.08 -5.91 12.05
C PHE A 181 -5.12 -4.50 12.67
N VAL A 182 -5.92 -4.33 13.72
CA VAL A 182 -6.07 -3.04 14.42
C VAL A 182 -4.76 -2.62 15.09
N GLU A 183 -4.04 -3.56 15.69
CA GLU A 183 -2.73 -3.30 16.30
C GLU A 183 -1.71 -2.81 15.27
N ALA A 184 -1.64 -3.44 14.09
CA ALA A 184 -0.77 -3.00 13.01
C ALA A 184 -1.11 -1.58 12.51
N ALA A 185 -2.41 -1.27 12.37
CA ALA A 185 -2.86 0.08 11.99
C ALA A 185 -2.56 1.12 13.07
N LEU A 186 -2.73 0.76 14.35
CA LEU A 186 -2.44 1.63 15.49
C LEU A 186 -0.96 1.96 15.58
N ASP A 187 -0.09 0.95 15.42
CA ASP A 187 1.37 1.12 15.42
C ASP A 187 1.82 2.05 14.28
N TYR A 188 1.31 1.83 13.07
CA TYR A 188 1.54 2.71 11.92
C TYR A 188 1.20 4.18 12.21
N HIS A 189 0.02 4.44 12.78
CA HIS A 189 -0.41 5.81 13.07
C HIS A 189 0.37 6.46 14.22
N LYS A 190 0.78 5.68 15.24
CA LYS A 190 1.62 6.20 16.33
C LYS A 190 2.99 6.62 15.83
N GLN A 191 3.68 5.76 15.08
CA GLN A 191 4.99 6.08 14.50
C GLN A 191 4.89 7.25 13.51
N SER A 192 3.82 7.28 12.70
CA SER A 192 3.55 8.42 11.81
C SER A 192 3.40 9.74 12.58
N THR A 193 2.71 9.71 13.72
CA THR A 193 2.51 10.88 14.57
C THR A 193 3.84 11.38 15.12
N GLU A 194 4.68 10.47 15.63
CA GLU A 194 6.02 10.82 16.16
C GLU A 194 6.90 11.51 15.10
N ILE A 195 6.92 10.98 13.86
CA ILE A 195 7.67 11.59 12.75
C ILE A 195 7.14 13.00 12.43
N LEU A 196 5.81 13.16 12.39
CA LEU A 196 5.17 14.44 12.04
C LEU A 196 5.32 15.48 13.14
N GLU A 197 5.30 15.09 14.42
CA GLU A 197 5.53 15.99 15.56
C GLU A 197 6.97 16.52 15.57
N ASP A 198 7.96 15.65 15.34
CA ASP A 198 9.37 16.06 15.21
C ASP A 198 9.56 17.02 14.02
N LEU A 199 8.98 16.69 12.86
CA LEU A 199 9.01 17.56 11.69
C LEU A 199 8.35 18.92 11.96
N GLN A 200 7.18 18.93 12.61
CA GLN A 200 6.47 20.17 12.94
C GLN A 200 7.33 21.07 13.83
N SER A 201 7.98 20.50 14.84
CA SER A 201 8.91 21.22 15.72
C SER A 201 10.09 21.81 14.94
N LYS A 202 10.72 21.03 14.06
CA LYS A 202 11.81 21.50 13.18
C LYS A 202 11.35 22.66 12.29
N LEU A 203 10.18 22.56 11.68
CA LEU A 203 9.64 23.62 10.83
C LEU A 203 9.32 24.90 11.61
N GLN A 204 8.74 24.78 12.81
CA GLN A 204 8.47 25.94 13.65
C GLN A 204 9.77 26.68 14.03
N ASN A 205 10.82 25.93 14.34
CA ASN A 205 12.15 26.50 14.58
C ASN A 205 12.70 27.21 13.33
N ARG A 206 12.53 26.61 12.13
CA ARG A 206 12.93 27.26 10.87
C ARG A 206 12.17 28.55 10.59
N ILE A 207 10.86 28.58 10.85
CA ILE A 207 10.04 29.77 10.69
C ILE A 207 10.54 30.89 11.62
N ASN A 208 10.84 30.57 12.88
CA ASN A 208 11.36 31.53 13.85
C ASN A 208 12.74 32.10 13.41
N VAL A 209 13.64 31.24 12.93
CA VAL A 209 14.96 31.64 12.43
C VAL A 209 14.84 32.48 11.15
N ALA A 210 13.97 32.11 10.22
CA ALA A 210 13.76 32.86 8.98
C ALA A 210 13.14 34.24 9.24
N SER A 211 12.21 34.32 10.20
CA SER A 211 11.50 35.57 10.55
C SER A 211 12.37 36.58 11.30
N SER A 212 13.41 36.11 12.00
CA SER A 212 14.36 36.97 12.73
C SER A 212 15.50 37.51 11.85
N ARG A 213 15.62 37.05 10.58
CA ARG A 213 16.66 37.55 9.66
C ARG A 213 16.33 38.97 9.15
N PRO A 214 17.30 39.91 9.17
CA PRO A 214 17.13 41.21 8.54
C PRO A 214 16.79 41.07 7.05
N LYS A 215 15.80 41.84 6.56
CA LYS A 215 15.43 41.84 5.14
C LYS A 215 16.63 42.29 4.30
N ARG A 216 17.05 41.47 3.33
CA ARG A 216 18.08 41.85 2.35
C ARG A 216 17.51 42.95 1.46
N GLU A 217 18.19 44.10 1.37
CA GLU A 217 17.88 45.12 0.38
C GLU A 217 18.25 44.61 -1.02
N LEU A 218 17.32 44.72 -1.96
CA LEU A 218 17.57 44.42 -3.36
C LEU A 218 18.47 45.50 -3.96
N LYS A 219 19.78 45.25 -4.01
CA LYS A 219 20.69 46.07 -4.82
C LYS A 219 20.50 45.68 -6.28
N SER A 220 19.70 46.46 -7.00
CA SER A 220 19.58 46.33 -8.46
C SER A 220 20.96 46.45 -9.10
N LYS A 221 21.37 45.45 -9.88
CA LYS A 221 22.57 45.57 -10.71
C LYS A 221 22.37 46.75 -11.66
N PRO A 222 23.28 47.74 -11.71
CA PRO A 222 23.13 48.85 -12.65
C PRO A 222 23.14 48.29 -14.07
N VAL A 223 22.11 48.64 -14.84
CA VAL A 223 22.09 48.43 -16.28
C VAL A 223 23.23 49.29 -16.85
N ILE A 224 24.30 48.65 -17.33
CA ILE A 224 25.32 49.35 -18.12
C ILE A 224 24.61 49.82 -19.38
N THR A 225 24.13 51.06 -19.35
CA THR A 225 23.65 51.75 -20.55
C THR A 225 24.92 52.21 -21.25
N THR A 226 25.34 51.48 -22.28
CA THR A 226 26.40 51.96 -23.17
C THR A 226 25.90 53.26 -23.78
N THR A 227 26.38 54.39 -23.27
CA THR A 227 26.18 55.71 -23.88
C THR A 227 26.76 55.66 -25.27
N LEU A 228 25.89 55.57 -26.28
CA LEU A 228 26.21 55.93 -27.65
C LEU A 228 26.52 57.43 -27.64
N GLU A 229 27.80 57.78 -27.57
CA GLU A 229 28.24 59.15 -27.83
C GLU A 229 27.92 59.48 -29.28
N ILE A 230 26.94 60.36 -29.47
CA ILE A 230 26.70 61.07 -30.72
C ILE A 230 27.84 62.10 -30.83
N GLY A 231 28.94 61.69 -31.47
CA GLY A 231 30.01 62.59 -31.88
C GLY A 231 29.73 63.12 -33.29
N ASP A 232 29.31 64.37 -33.38
CA ASP A 232 29.21 65.09 -34.65
C ASP A 232 30.59 65.52 -35.18
N ASN A 233 30.74 65.37 -36.50
CA ASN A 233 31.69 66.00 -37.43
C ASN A 233 33.10 65.42 -37.71
N GLN A 234 33.12 64.71 -38.85
CA GLN A 234 33.87 65.00 -40.09
C GLN A 234 35.34 64.56 -40.29
N GLN A 235 35.45 63.71 -41.35
CA GLN A 235 36.54 63.54 -42.33
C GLN A 235 37.82 62.81 -41.91
N HIS A 236 37.98 61.53 -42.32
CA HIS A 236 38.81 61.19 -43.49
C HIS A 236 38.60 59.73 -43.94
N ASN A 237 38.90 59.53 -45.22
CA ASN A 237 38.77 58.33 -46.06
C ASN A 237 39.36 57.02 -45.48
N GLY A 238 38.71 55.89 -45.77
CA GLY A 238 39.32 54.55 -45.65
C GLY A 238 38.33 53.40 -45.79
N ILE A 239 38.10 52.93 -47.02
CA ILE A 239 37.31 51.75 -47.38
C ILE A 239 37.99 50.46 -46.89
N ALA A 240 37.24 49.54 -46.27
CA ALA A 240 37.21 48.11 -46.63
C ALA A 240 36.19 47.32 -45.80
N TYR A 241 35.17 46.79 -46.49
CA TYR A 241 34.45 45.59 -46.07
C TYR A 241 35.38 44.37 -46.26
N SER A 242 35.48 43.49 -45.27
CA SER A 242 35.62 42.05 -45.55
C SER A 242 35.16 41.19 -44.38
N SER A 243 34.28 40.27 -44.74
CA SER A 243 33.72 39.13 -44.01
C SER A 243 34.74 38.06 -43.59
N SER A 244 34.38 37.37 -42.50
CA SER A 244 34.56 35.93 -42.24
C SER A 244 35.95 35.29 -42.34
N ILE A 245 36.49 34.80 -41.21
CA ILE A 245 37.25 33.54 -41.17
C ILE A 245 36.91 32.76 -39.88
N LYS A 246 36.26 31.60 -40.05
CA LYS A 246 36.41 30.43 -39.17
C LYS A 246 37.82 29.87 -39.39
N SER A 247 38.55 29.53 -38.34
CA SER A 247 39.39 28.34 -38.35
C SER A 247 39.70 27.85 -36.95
N SER A 248 39.54 26.54 -36.82
CA SER A 248 39.88 25.66 -35.71
C SER A 248 41.39 25.62 -35.45
N GLY A 249 41.70 25.23 -34.21
CA GLY A 249 42.88 24.47 -33.80
C GLY A 249 42.43 23.51 -32.71
#